data_AF-A0A0S4KYZ0-F1
#
_entry.id   AF-A0A0S4KYZ0-F1
#
_cell.length_a   1.000
_cell.length_b   1.000
_cell.length_c   1.000
_cell.angle_alpha   90.00
_cell.angle_beta   90.00
_cell.angle_gamma   90.00
#
_symmetry.space_group_name_H-M   'P 1'
#
loop_
_entity.id
_entity.type
_entity.pdbx_description
1 polymer ?
#
loop_
_entity_poly.entity_id
_entity_poly.type
_entity_poly.pdbx_seq_one_letter_code
_entity_poly.pdbx_strand_id
1 'polypeptide(L)'
;MVGLALGLDQKRRMSHFVRPRRERGIVFSFLCQVRLILKMAWGTDILFDPARTSKQNAILTTLTRRHHPAEILRMATGTDAELLARSCPRNPYPGKLGVVEEGAVADLLLVDGNPLDNLE
;
A
#
# COMPACT_ATOMS: atom_id res chain seq x y z
N MET A 1 43.51 12.71 14.70
CA MET A 1 42.64 13.92 14.60
C MET A 1 41.72 13.82 13.38
N VAL A 2 40.83 12.82 13.33
CA VAL A 2 39.89 12.61 12.19
C VAL A 2 38.56 12.02 12.71
N GLY A 3 37.98 12.65 13.74
CA GLY A 3 36.78 12.14 14.42
C GLY A 3 35.57 13.09 14.45
N LEU A 4 35.71 14.33 13.96
CA LEU A 4 34.69 15.37 14.19
C LEU A 4 33.87 15.79 12.96
N ALA A 5 34.23 15.35 11.75
CA ALA A 5 33.61 15.87 10.52
C ALA A 5 32.33 15.14 10.07
N LEU A 6 32.08 13.90 10.50
CA LEU A 6 30.92 13.11 10.05
C LEU A 6 29.65 13.32 10.89
N GLY A 7 29.76 13.87 12.12
CA GLY A 7 28.61 14.07 13.01
C GLY A 7 27.77 15.32 12.72
N LEU A 8 28.31 16.29 11.97
CA LEU A 8 27.64 17.57 11.73
C LEU A 8 26.80 17.59 10.44
N ASP A 9 27.10 16.72 9.46
CA ASP A 9 26.32 16.62 8.22
C ASP A 9 24.95 15.95 8.44
N GLN A 10 24.89 14.98 9.36
CA GLN A 10 23.65 14.27 9.68
C GLN A 10 22.64 15.17 10.43
N LYS A 11 23.13 16.11 11.27
CA LYS A 11 22.27 17.11 11.94
C LYS A 11 21.75 18.20 11.01
N ARG A 12 22.51 18.62 9.98
CA ARG A 12 22.04 19.59 8.97
C ARG A 12 21.03 19.00 8.00
N ARG A 13 21.11 17.71 7.70
CA ARG A 13 20.13 17.06 6.81
C ARG A 13 18.76 16.81 7.48
N MET A 14 18.67 16.98 8.80
CA MET A 14 17.42 16.83 9.58
C MET A 14 16.70 18.15 9.86
N SER A 15 17.31 19.32 9.61
CA SER A 15 16.69 20.63 9.91
C SER A 15 15.68 21.10 8.86
N HIS A 16 15.49 20.38 7.76
CA HIS A 16 14.46 20.67 6.75
C HIS A 16 13.25 19.71 6.77
N PHE A 17 13.19 18.79 7.73
CA PHE A 17 12.06 17.85 7.85
C PHE A 17 11.10 18.24 8.97
N VAL A 18 10.67 19.50 8.99
CA VAL A 18 9.48 19.90 9.78
C VAL A 18 8.28 19.83 8.85
N ARG A 19 7.87 18.60 8.51
CA ARG A 19 6.52 18.34 7.97
C ARG A 19 5.54 18.13 9.14
N PRO A 20 4.23 18.39 8.95
CA PRO A 20 3.27 18.46 10.03
C PRO A 20 3.27 17.19 10.90
N ARG A 21 3.03 17.39 12.21
CA ARG A 21 3.12 16.38 13.28
C ARG A 21 2.34 15.07 13.00
N ARG A 22 1.31 15.11 12.14
CA ARG A 22 0.45 13.97 11.75
C ARG A 22 1.11 12.95 10.82
N GLU A 23 2.09 13.33 10.00
CA GLU A 23 2.62 12.44 8.95
C GLU A 23 3.71 11.48 9.44
N ARG A 24 4.27 11.72 10.64
CA ARG A 24 5.42 10.95 11.16
C ARG A 24 5.11 9.47 11.38
N GLY A 25 3.91 9.14 11.84
CA GLY A 25 3.53 7.74 12.12
C GLY A 25 3.39 6.91 10.85
N ILE A 26 2.74 7.48 9.82
CA ILE A 26 2.53 6.81 8.53
C ILE A 26 3.88 6.57 7.84
N VAL A 27 4.74 7.59 7.80
CA VAL A 27 6.09 7.47 7.21
C VAL A 27 6.93 6.43 7.94
N PHE A 28 6.86 6.38 9.27
CA PHE A 28 7.57 5.38 10.05
C PHE A 28 7.06 3.95 9.77
N SER A 29 5.75 3.76 9.64
CA SER A 29 5.15 2.46 9.30
C SER A 29 5.70 1.91 7.98
N PHE A 30 5.70 2.73 6.92
CA PHE A 30 6.25 2.33 5.61
C PHE A 30 7.76 2.05 5.68
N LEU A 31 8.53 2.81 6.46
CA LEU A 31 9.96 2.56 6.64
C LEU A 31 10.23 1.23 7.36
N CYS A 32 9.45 0.89 8.38
CA CYS A 32 9.53 -0.41 9.05
C CYS A 32 9.18 -1.54 8.08
N GLN A 33 8.18 -1.35 7.22
CA GLN A 33 7.77 -2.31 6.20
C GLN A 33 8.92 -2.73 5.29
N VAL A 34 9.60 -1.73 4.72
CA VAL A 34 10.73 -1.95 3.80
C VAL A 34 11.89 -2.60 4.53
N ARG A 35 12.14 -2.21 5.79
CA ARG A 35 13.22 -2.78 6.61
C ARG A 35 12.95 -4.21 7.07
N LEU A 36 11.69 -4.59 7.28
CA LEU A 36 11.30 -5.87 7.85
C LEU A 36 10.74 -6.87 6.81
N ILE A 37 10.63 -6.47 5.54
CA ILE A 37 10.17 -7.31 4.42
C ILE A 37 8.82 -7.98 4.76
N LEU A 38 7.80 -7.17 5.03
CA LEU A 38 6.47 -7.65 5.40
C LEU A 38 5.56 -7.78 4.16
N LYS A 39 4.72 -8.83 4.14
CA LYS A 39 3.57 -8.90 3.23
C LYS A 39 2.53 -7.88 3.67
N MET A 40 2.05 -7.08 2.72
CA MET A 40 1.15 -5.97 2.99
C MET A 40 -0.21 -6.16 2.38
N ALA A 41 -1.20 -5.65 3.09
CA ALA A 41 -2.59 -5.59 2.68
C ALA A 41 -3.00 -4.14 2.45
N TRP A 42 -3.96 -3.91 1.55
CA TRP A 42 -4.51 -2.60 1.29
C TRP A 42 -5.88 -2.42 1.95
N GLY A 43 -6.15 -1.21 2.42
CA GLY A 43 -7.42 -0.85 3.03
C GLY A 43 -7.50 0.66 3.26
N THR A 44 -8.71 1.20 3.20
CA THR A 44 -8.92 2.66 3.30
C THR A 44 -9.34 3.14 4.67
N ASP A 45 -9.85 2.24 5.52
CA ASP A 45 -10.42 2.55 6.83
C ASP A 45 -11.48 3.69 6.77
N ILE A 46 -12.24 3.73 5.68
CA ILE A 46 -13.40 4.62 5.55
C ILE A 46 -14.56 3.99 6.31
N LEU A 47 -14.96 4.62 7.41
CA LEU A 47 -16.05 4.18 8.27
C LEU A 47 -17.21 5.18 8.21
N PHE A 48 -18.42 4.68 7.92
CA PHE A 48 -19.68 5.42 7.99
C PHE A 48 -19.78 6.69 7.12
N ASP A 49 -18.96 6.81 6.06
CA ASP A 49 -18.95 7.96 5.15
C ASP A 49 -19.10 7.49 3.69
N PRO A 50 -20.33 7.37 3.16
CA PRO A 50 -20.56 6.91 1.79
C PRO A 50 -20.02 7.89 0.75
N ALA A 51 -19.95 9.18 1.07
CA ALA A 51 -19.42 10.19 0.15
C ALA A 51 -17.91 10.03 -0.07
N ARG A 52 -17.18 9.48 0.90
CA ARG A 52 -15.76 9.15 0.78
C ARG A 52 -15.47 7.82 0.11
N THR A 53 -16.41 6.87 0.13
CA THR A 53 -16.24 5.56 -0.52
C THR A 53 -15.92 5.68 -2.02
N SER A 54 -16.46 6.69 -2.71
CA SER A 54 -16.12 6.97 -4.11
C SER A 54 -14.65 7.34 -4.35
N LYS A 55 -13.91 7.72 -3.29
CA LYS A 55 -12.51 8.15 -3.36
C LYS A 55 -11.52 7.03 -3.11
N GLN A 56 -11.97 5.79 -2.88
CA GLN A 56 -11.07 4.67 -2.56
C GLN A 56 -9.98 4.45 -3.63
N ASN A 57 -10.34 4.55 -4.91
CA ASN A 57 -9.37 4.43 -6.01
C ASN A 57 -8.32 5.54 -5.96
N ALA A 58 -8.74 6.79 -5.75
CA ALA A 58 -7.82 7.92 -5.60
C ALA A 58 -6.95 7.81 -4.33
N ILE A 59 -7.39 7.08 -3.29
CA ILE A 59 -6.57 6.80 -2.12
C ILE A 59 -5.52 5.73 -2.44
N LEU A 60 -5.88 4.68 -3.18
CA LEU A 60 -4.96 3.65 -3.65
C LEU A 60 -3.80 4.26 -4.46
N THR A 61 -4.09 5.19 -5.36
CA THR A 61 -3.07 5.86 -6.18
C THR A 61 -2.09 6.67 -5.35
N THR A 62 -2.43 7.12 -4.14
CA THR A 62 -1.47 7.83 -3.27
C THR A 62 -0.27 6.98 -2.85
N LEU A 63 -0.37 5.64 -2.94
CA LEU A 63 0.72 4.72 -2.64
C LEU A 63 1.85 4.78 -3.67
N THR A 64 1.61 5.29 -4.89
CA THR A 64 2.63 5.47 -5.94
C THR A 64 3.79 6.36 -5.50
N ARG A 65 3.58 7.20 -4.48
CA ARG A 65 4.63 8.01 -3.83
C ARG A 65 5.74 7.17 -3.19
N ARG A 66 5.50 5.89 -2.91
CA ARG A 66 6.41 5.01 -2.14
C ARG A 66 6.53 3.58 -2.69
N HIS A 67 5.59 3.14 -3.50
CA HIS A 67 5.53 1.79 -4.06
C HIS A 67 5.46 1.81 -5.57
N HIS A 68 6.01 0.78 -6.21
CA HIS A 68 5.86 0.59 -7.64
C HIS A 68 4.42 0.14 -7.96
N PRO A 69 3.82 0.54 -9.11
CA PRO A 69 2.47 0.12 -9.49
C PRO A 69 2.20 -1.38 -9.36
N ALA A 70 3.13 -2.22 -9.82
CA ALA A 70 3.04 -3.67 -9.67
C ALA A 70 2.92 -4.15 -8.21
N GLU A 71 3.58 -3.49 -7.26
CA GLU A 71 3.47 -3.82 -5.84
C GLU A 71 2.10 -3.45 -5.28
N ILE A 72 1.60 -2.26 -5.67
CA ILE A 72 0.30 -1.75 -5.26
C ILE A 72 -0.82 -2.66 -5.77
N LEU A 73 -0.76 -3.03 -7.06
CA LEU A 73 -1.73 -3.96 -7.65
C LEU A 73 -1.68 -5.32 -6.96
N ARG A 74 -0.49 -5.88 -6.72
CA ARG A 74 -0.36 -7.16 -6.01
C ARG A 74 -0.87 -7.09 -4.56
N MET A 75 -0.69 -5.95 -3.90
CA MET A 75 -1.23 -5.70 -2.56
C MET A 75 -2.76 -5.74 -2.59
N ALA A 76 -3.38 -4.93 -3.45
CA ALA A 76 -4.83 -4.74 -3.55
C ALA A 76 -5.59 -5.93 -4.20
N THR A 77 -4.89 -6.91 -4.77
CA THR A 77 -5.48 -8.09 -5.42
C THR A 77 -5.07 -9.37 -4.69
N GLY A 78 -4.03 -10.05 -5.19
CA GLY A 78 -3.62 -11.37 -4.71
C GLY A 78 -3.24 -11.41 -3.23
N THR A 79 -2.58 -10.37 -2.70
CA THR A 79 -2.15 -10.38 -1.29
C THR A 79 -3.33 -10.22 -0.33
N ASP A 80 -4.26 -9.31 -0.62
CA ASP A 80 -5.51 -9.17 0.14
C ASP A 80 -6.38 -10.42 0.01
N ALA A 81 -6.41 -11.07 -1.16
CA ALA A 81 -7.11 -12.34 -1.34
C ALA A 81 -6.48 -13.48 -0.52
N GLU A 82 -5.15 -13.58 -0.48
CA GLU A 82 -4.44 -14.53 0.41
C GLU A 82 -4.77 -14.28 1.88
N LEU A 83 -4.85 -13.01 2.30
CA LEU A 83 -5.24 -12.64 3.66
C LEU A 83 -6.70 -13.03 3.94
N LEU A 84 -7.61 -12.76 3.01
CA LEU A 84 -9.03 -13.11 3.16
C LEU A 84 -9.24 -14.63 3.21
N ALA A 85 -8.50 -15.40 2.42
CA ALA A 85 -8.54 -16.86 2.44
C ALA A 85 -8.16 -17.44 3.82
N ARG A 86 -7.33 -16.74 4.60
CA ARG A 86 -6.96 -17.12 5.98
C ARG A 86 -8.02 -16.76 7.02
N SER A 87 -9.12 -16.10 6.64
CA SER A 87 -10.18 -15.66 7.54
C SER A 87 -11.21 -16.76 7.88
N CYS A 88 -10.98 -18.00 7.41
CA CYS A 88 -11.76 -19.21 7.70
C CYS A 88 -13.28 -18.98 7.53
N PRO A 89 -14.22 -19.22 8.49
CA PRO A 89 -15.66 -19.03 8.22
C PRO A 89 -16.07 -17.60 7.83
N ARG A 90 -15.20 -16.61 8.02
CA ARG A 90 -15.50 -15.22 7.65
C ARG A 90 -15.24 -14.93 6.19
N ASN A 91 -14.64 -15.85 5.43
CA ASN A 91 -14.51 -15.69 3.99
C ASN A 91 -15.85 -16.09 3.32
N PRO A 92 -16.63 -15.14 2.77
CA PRO A 92 -17.92 -15.45 2.15
C PRO A 92 -17.76 -16.03 0.74
N TYR A 93 -16.55 -16.00 0.17
CA TYR A 93 -16.33 -16.38 -1.22
C TYR A 93 -16.03 -17.88 -1.33
N PRO A 94 -16.74 -18.62 -2.21
CA PRO A 94 -16.58 -20.07 -2.35
C PRO A 94 -15.32 -20.48 -3.15
N GLY A 95 -14.66 -19.54 -3.82
CA GLY A 95 -13.50 -19.77 -4.67
C GLY A 95 -12.33 -18.82 -4.37
N LYS A 96 -11.24 -18.96 -5.12
CA LYS A 96 -10.09 -18.05 -5.03
C LYS A 96 -10.45 -16.66 -5.56
N LEU A 97 -9.82 -15.64 -4.98
CA LEU A 97 -9.92 -14.24 -5.40
C LEU A 97 -8.54 -13.70 -5.78
N GLY A 98 -8.53 -12.56 -6.49
CA GLY A 98 -7.30 -11.81 -6.79
C GLY A 98 -6.33 -12.52 -7.73
N VAL A 99 -6.78 -13.57 -8.44
CA VAL A 99 -5.99 -14.34 -9.40
C VAL A 99 -6.81 -14.62 -10.66
N VAL A 100 -6.14 -14.70 -11.80
CA VAL A 100 -6.75 -15.11 -13.09
C VAL A 100 -6.40 -16.57 -13.33
N GLU A 101 -7.23 -17.46 -12.77
CA GLU A 101 -7.06 -18.91 -12.83
C GLU A 101 -8.42 -19.59 -13.04
N GLU A 102 -8.44 -20.77 -13.65
CA GLU A 102 -9.66 -21.57 -13.77
C GLU A 102 -10.21 -21.94 -12.38
N GLY A 103 -11.53 -21.80 -12.19
CA GLY A 103 -12.20 -22.04 -10.91
C GLY A 103 -12.08 -20.91 -9.87
N ALA A 104 -11.36 -19.83 -10.18
CA ALA A 104 -11.43 -18.60 -9.39
C ALA A 104 -12.76 -17.86 -9.63
N VAL A 105 -13.12 -16.97 -8.71
CA VAL A 105 -14.28 -16.09 -8.90
C VAL A 105 -13.99 -15.14 -10.07
N ALA A 106 -14.96 -15.01 -10.98
CA ALA A 106 -14.85 -14.15 -12.17
C ALA A 106 -15.04 -12.65 -11.85
N ASP A 107 -14.22 -12.13 -10.95
CA ASP A 107 -14.14 -10.70 -10.63
C ASP A 107 -13.01 -10.08 -11.45
N LEU A 108 -13.37 -9.50 -12.60
CA LEU A 108 -12.43 -9.00 -13.60
C LEU A 108 -12.75 -7.54 -13.94
N LEU A 109 -11.71 -6.73 -14.04
CA LEU A 109 -11.78 -5.35 -14.51
C LEU A 109 -11.08 -5.23 -15.86
N LEU A 110 -11.77 -4.62 -16.82
CA LEU A 110 -11.17 -4.18 -18.08
C LEU A 110 -10.73 -2.72 -17.90
N VAL A 111 -9.46 -2.44 -18.17
CA VAL A 111 -8.86 -1.11 -18.02
C VAL A 111 -8.36 -0.63 -19.38
N ASP A 112 -8.61 0.62 -19.70
CA ASP A 112 -8.07 1.27 -20.89
C ASP A 112 -6.65 1.78 -20.59
N GLY A 113 -5.64 1.11 -21.15
CA GLY A 113 -4.23 1.36 -20.87
C GLY A 113 -3.56 0.28 -20.01
N ASN A 114 -2.34 0.55 -19.53
CA ASN A 114 -1.56 -0.38 -18.73
C ASN A 114 -1.41 0.10 -17.28
N PRO A 115 -2.06 -0.56 -16.30
CA PRO A 115 -2.00 -0.16 -14.89
C PRO A 115 -0.62 -0.39 -14.24
N LEU A 116 0.29 -1.11 -14.91
CA LEU A 116 1.68 -1.23 -14.48
C LEU A 116 2.51 0.01 -14.78
N ASP A 117 2.10 0.79 -15.78
CA ASP A 117 2.78 2.02 -16.19
C ASP A 117 2.14 3.26 -15.54
N ASN A 118 0.81 3.29 -15.42
CA ASN A 118 0.07 4.38 -14.80
C ASN A 118 -1.16 3.88 -14.01
N LEU A 119 -1.28 4.28 -12.75
CA LEU A 119 -2.43 3.95 -11.90
C LEU A 119 -3.45 5.08 -11.75
N GLU A 120 -3.17 6.27 -12.29
CA GLU A 120 -4.06 7.43 -12.28
C GLU A 120 -5.03 7.46 -13.46
#